data_AF-A0A3R7MAZ4-F1
#
_entry.id   AF-A0A3R7MAZ4-F1
#
_cell.length_a   1.000
_cell.length_b   1.000
_cell.length_c   1.000
_cell.angle_alpha   90.00
_cell.angle_beta   90.00
_cell.angle_gamma   90.00
#
_symmetry.space_group_name_H-M   'P 1'
#
loop_
_entity.id
_entity.type
_entity.pdbx_description
1 polymer ?
#
loop_
_entity_poly.entity_id
_entity_poly.type
_entity_poly.pdbx_seq_one_letter_code
_entity_poly.pdbx_strand_id
1 'polypeptide(L)'
;MYVQKTIKESSLKQLLEHESSLVSEIQSLDSDCQTLVYDHYDKFIAAADIVRKMKEGSVKMEAQISRLQENMARIIASSTSVTSALQVRRESRLLGVHGTLRKLEFLFHLPQKIDECIAEKNFAEGVASYVETAEVVHRYCHLPSFSAIHEDCEAAVGRLNQALKEQLALKEVSARHLTECVDLLLQLGEPAEGLCDDFLAHARTKLENDLSNLTKLAETAGGLGSEEEEGTEQGASEETSKAEETKEGLGREEIGDDSIRMGQI
;
A
#
# COMPACT_ATOMS: atom_id res chain seq x y z
N MET A 1 80.32 54.68 -26.02
CA MET A 1 80.73 55.60 -27.11
C MET A 1 80.61 57.09 -26.75
N TYR A 2 80.20 57.47 -25.54
CA TYR A 2 80.13 58.88 -25.11
C TYR A 2 81.50 59.37 -24.60
N VAL A 3 82.04 58.70 -23.59
CA VAL A 3 83.34 59.00 -22.97
C VAL A 3 84.49 59.11 -23.98
N GLN A 4 84.55 58.19 -24.95
CA GLN A 4 85.60 58.15 -25.97
C GLN A 4 85.47 59.28 -27.02
N LYS A 5 84.27 59.83 -27.20
CA LYS A 5 84.01 60.99 -28.07
C LYS A 5 84.37 62.29 -27.33
N THR A 6 83.97 62.40 -26.06
CA THR A 6 84.26 63.55 -25.20
C THR A 6 85.76 63.76 -25.01
N ILE A 7 86.54 62.69 -24.82
CA ILE A 7 88.01 62.75 -24.68
C ILE A 7 88.72 63.24 -25.96
N LYS A 8 88.16 62.96 -27.15
CA LYS A 8 88.77 63.35 -28.44
C LYS A 8 88.41 64.77 -28.89
N GLU A 9 87.25 65.28 -28.49
CA GLU A 9 86.68 66.53 -29.00
C GLU A 9 86.77 67.71 -28.01
N SER A 10 87.13 67.48 -26.74
CA SER A 10 87.18 68.52 -25.70
C SER A 10 88.60 68.81 -25.21
N SER A 11 88.87 70.07 -24.86
CA SER A 11 90.15 70.45 -24.23
C SER A 11 90.20 69.99 -22.77
N LEU A 12 91.40 69.78 -22.21
CA LEU A 12 91.59 69.30 -20.83
C LEU A 12 90.80 70.12 -19.78
N LYS A 13 90.67 71.44 -19.97
CA LYS A 13 89.86 72.30 -19.09
C LYS A 13 88.37 71.95 -19.15
N GLN A 14 87.83 71.72 -20.35
CA GLN A 14 86.44 71.34 -20.53
C GLN A 14 86.17 69.94 -19.98
N LEU A 15 87.12 69.01 -20.09
CA LEU A 15 87.01 67.68 -19.51
C LEU A 15 86.98 67.73 -17.98
N LEU A 16 87.81 68.57 -17.37
CA LEU A 16 87.88 68.76 -15.91
C LEU A 16 86.63 69.48 -15.37
N GLU A 17 86.07 70.42 -16.12
CA GLU A 17 84.79 71.07 -15.80
C GLU A 17 83.62 70.09 -15.95
N HIS A 18 83.65 69.22 -16.96
CA HIS A 18 82.66 68.16 -17.15
C HIS A 18 82.75 67.08 -16.08
N GLU A 19 83.95 66.73 -15.62
CA GLU A 19 84.17 65.85 -14.47
C GLU A 19 83.59 66.48 -13.20
N SER A 20 83.92 67.75 -12.93
CA SER A 20 83.38 68.48 -11.78
C SER A 20 81.85 68.57 -11.82
N SER A 21 81.26 68.77 -13.00
CA SER A 21 79.81 68.74 -13.19
C SER A 21 79.23 67.36 -12.89
N LEU A 22 79.85 66.30 -13.40
CA LEU A 22 79.40 64.92 -13.17
C LEU A 22 79.48 64.53 -11.70
N VAL A 23 80.55 64.94 -11.00
CA VAL A 23 80.71 64.71 -9.56
C VAL A 23 79.62 65.45 -8.78
N SER A 24 79.30 66.69 -9.15
CA SER A 24 78.21 67.44 -8.54
C SER A 24 76.84 66.78 -8.80
N GLU A 25 76.61 66.26 -10.00
CA GLU A 25 75.36 65.59 -10.39
C GLU A 25 75.20 64.24 -9.68
N ILE A 26 76.30 63.49 -9.49
CA ILE A 26 76.31 62.27 -8.67
C ILE A 26 75.94 62.60 -7.22
N GLN A 27 76.51 63.66 -6.65
CA GLN A 27 76.20 64.08 -5.27
C GLN A 27 74.75 64.54 -5.13
N SER A 28 74.20 65.27 -6.11
CA SER A 28 72.78 65.66 -6.06
C SER A 28 71.87 64.45 -6.17
N LEU A 29 72.18 63.51 -7.08
CA LEU A 29 71.38 62.30 -7.26
C LEU A 29 71.41 61.39 -6.03
N ASP A 30 72.55 61.30 -5.34
CA ASP A 30 72.66 60.56 -4.07
C ASP A 30 71.82 61.22 -2.96
N SER A 31 71.84 62.55 -2.88
CA SER A 31 70.99 63.32 -1.97
C SER A 31 69.50 63.13 -2.29
N ASP A 32 69.11 63.10 -3.56
CA ASP A 32 67.74 62.85 -4.00
C ASP A 32 67.30 61.43 -3.66
N CYS A 33 68.19 60.44 -3.84
CA CYS A 33 67.94 59.05 -3.49
C CYS A 33 67.76 58.87 -1.98
N GLN A 34 68.62 59.50 -1.17
CA GLN A 34 68.44 59.52 0.29
C GLN A 34 67.11 60.15 0.66
N THR A 35 66.78 61.32 0.11
CA THR A 35 65.52 62.02 0.38
C THR A 35 64.33 61.12 0.05
N LEU A 36 64.34 60.43 -1.10
CA LEU A 36 63.28 59.50 -1.50
C LEU A 36 63.13 58.32 -0.53
N VAL A 37 64.26 57.75 -0.09
CA VAL A 37 64.25 56.67 0.90
C VAL A 37 63.65 57.19 2.20
N TYR A 38 64.12 58.32 2.73
CA TYR A 38 63.62 58.85 3.99
C TYR A 38 62.14 59.26 3.92
N ASP A 39 61.68 59.90 2.84
CA ASP A 39 60.29 60.34 2.69
C ASP A 39 59.31 59.18 2.50
N HIS A 40 59.79 58.06 1.94
CA HIS A 40 58.93 56.94 1.56
C HIS A 40 59.17 55.64 2.32
N TYR A 41 60.21 55.53 3.16
CA TYR A 41 60.53 54.30 3.91
C TYR A 41 59.36 53.86 4.79
N ASP A 42 58.75 54.79 5.52
CA ASP A 42 57.59 54.52 6.37
C ASP A 42 56.39 53.99 5.55
N LYS A 43 56.17 54.54 4.35
CA LYS A 43 55.09 54.10 3.44
C LYS A 43 55.39 52.74 2.84
N PHE A 44 56.65 52.45 2.49
CA PHE A 44 57.05 51.14 1.97
C PHE A 44 56.94 50.05 3.02
N ILE A 45 57.36 50.32 4.27
CA ILE A 45 57.17 49.38 5.37
C ILE A 45 55.68 49.16 5.62
N ALA A 46 54.89 50.24 5.71
CA ALA A 46 53.46 50.14 5.93
C ALA A 46 52.77 49.33 4.80
N ALA A 47 53.13 49.58 3.54
CA ALA A 47 52.61 48.82 2.40
C ALA A 47 53.01 47.34 2.49
N ALA A 48 54.27 47.04 2.84
CA ALA A 48 54.73 45.67 3.02
C ALA A 48 54.00 44.95 4.16
N ASP A 49 53.73 45.66 5.26
CA ASP A 49 52.94 45.15 6.39
C ASP A 49 51.48 44.89 6.00
N ILE A 50 50.88 45.79 5.21
CA ILE A 50 49.52 45.61 4.67
C ILE A 50 49.47 44.36 3.79
N VAL A 51 50.44 44.18 2.88
CA VAL A 51 50.51 42.99 2.02
C VAL A 51 50.66 41.72 2.85
N ARG A 52 51.49 41.73 3.90
CA ARG A 52 51.65 40.60 4.82
C ARG A 52 50.34 40.28 5.55
N LYS A 53 49.69 41.30 6.11
CA LYS A 53 48.41 41.16 6.82
C LYS A 53 47.30 40.69 5.88
N MET A 54 47.28 41.16 4.64
CA MET A 54 46.31 40.73 3.62
C MET A 54 46.52 39.26 3.27
N LYS A 55 47.78 38.80 3.14
CA LYS A 55 48.11 37.39 2.92
C LYS A 55 47.66 36.51 4.08
N GLU A 56 47.97 36.90 5.32
CA GLU A 56 47.53 36.17 6.51
C GLU A 56 46.00 36.13 6.64
N GLY A 57 45.35 37.25 6.34
CA GLY A 57 43.89 37.36 6.29
C GLY A 57 43.28 36.43 5.25
N SER A 58 43.86 36.35 4.04
CA SER A 58 43.42 35.46 2.97
C SER A 58 43.48 34.00 3.38
N VAL A 59 44.58 33.56 4.00
CA VAL A 59 44.74 32.18 4.47
C VAL A 59 43.72 31.84 5.56
N LYS A 60 43.49 32.76 6.51
CA LYS A 60 42.45 32.57 7.55
C LYS A 60 41.05 32.51 6.97
N MET A 61 40.75 33.37 5.99
CA MET A 61 39.46 33.40 5.30
C MET A 61 39.22 32.11 4.52
N GLU A 62 40.23 31.61 3.81
CA GLU A 62 40.14 30.35 3.07
C GLU A 62 39.86 29.17 4.01
N ALA A 63 40.54 29.08 5.15
CA ALA A 63 40.26 28.07 6.16
C ALA A 63 38.82 28.16 6.73
N GLN A 64 38.30 29.38 6.94
CA GLN A 64 36.91 29.59 7.37
C GLN A 64 35.90 29.16 6.30
N ILE A 65 36.17 29.46 5.02
CA ILE A 65 35.33 29.04 3.89
C ILE A 65 35.32 27.51 3.77
N SER A 66 36.47 26.85 3.87
CA SER A 66 36.54 25.38 3.84
C SER A 66 35.75 24.75 5.00
N ARG A 67 35.85 25.32 6.21
CA ARG A 67 35.06 24.87 7.36
C ARG A 67 33.56 25.08 7.16
N LEU A 68 33.16 26.19 6.55
CA LEU A 68 31.76 26.45 6.22
C LEU A 68 31.23 25.46 5.18
N GLN A 69 32.02 25.13 4.15
CA GLN A 69 31.67 24.12 3.15
C GLN A 69 31.48 22.75 3.78
N GLU A 70 32.37 22.34 4.70
CA GLU A 70 32.23 21.08 5.45
C GLU A 70 30.97 21.08 6.32
N ASN A 71 30.69 22.17 7.03
CA ASN A 71 29.45 22.33 7.79
C ASN A 71 28.21 22.22 6.91
N MET A 72 28.21 22.87 5.75
CA MET A 72 27.10 22.84 4.81
C MET A 72 26.90 21.43 4.25
N ALA A 73 27.97 20.70 3.93
CA ALA A 73 27.91 19.30 3.52
C ALA A 73 27.32 18.41 4.62
N ARG A 74 27.71 18.61 5.88
CA ARG A 74 27.10 17.91 7.03
C ARG A 74 25.61 18.20 7.17
N ILE A 75 25.22 19.48 7.04
CA ILE A 75 23.81 19.88 7.11
C ILE A 75 23.01 19.22 5.98
N ILE A 76 23.51 19.26 4.74
CA ILE A 76 22.86 18.61 3.60
C ILE A 76 22.70 17.11 3.85
N ALA A 77 23.76 16.42 4.27
CA ALA A 77 23.72 14.98 4.56
C ALA A 77 22.72 14.64 5.69
N SER A 78 22.66 15.46 6.74
CA SER A 78 21.68 15.27 7.82
C SER A 78 20.25 15.53 7.33
N SER A 79 20.04 16.55 6.49
CA SER A 79 18.73 16.90 5.93
C SER A 79 18.22 15.83 4.98
N THR A 80 19.08 15.28 4.12
CA THR A 80 18.71 14.17 3.22
C THR A 80 18.39 12.91 4.02
N SER A 81 19.15 12.60 5.07
CA SER A 81 18.85 11.47 5.96
C SER A 81 17.54 11.64 6.73
N VAL A 82 17.22 12.84 7.20
CA VAL A 82 15.93 13.11 7.88
C VAL A 82 14.79 13.02 6.88
N THR A 83 14.96 13.59 5.68
CA THR A 83 13.95 13.58 4.62
C THR A 83 13.63 12.15 4.19
N SER A 84 14.64 11.30 3.96
CA SER A 84 14.43 9.90 3.60
C SER A 84 13.76 9.11 4.71
N ALA A 85 14.17 9.30 5.98
CA ALA A 85 13.53 8.64 7.11
C ALA A 85 12.05 9.04 7.28
N LEU A 86 11.72 10.32 7.05
CA LEU A 86 10.34 10.81 7.10
C LEU A 86 9.51 10.31 5.92
N GLN A 87 10.10 10.20 4.73
CA GLN A 87 9.43 9.68 3.55
C GLN A 87 9.02 8.21 3.76
N VAL A 88 9.94 7.35 4.21
CA VAL A 88 9.65 5.94 4.54
C VAL A 88 8.56 5.83 5.63
N ARG A 89 8.60 6.70 6.63
CA ARG A 89 7.57 6.74 7.68
C ARG A 89 6.20 7.19 7.15
N ARG A 90 6.16 8.15 6.22
CA ARG A 90 4.90 8.58 5.59
C ARG A 90 4.33 7.48 4.72
N GLU A 91 5.14 6.85 3.89
CA GLU A 91 4.71 5.76 3.01
C GLU A 91 4.16 4.58 3.81
N SER A 92 4.87 4.12 4.85
CA SER A 92 4.40 3.05 5.73
C SER A 92 3.10 3.40 6.49
N ARG A 93 2.97 4.63 7.00
CA ARG A 93 1.71 5.08 7.62
C ARG A 93 0.57 5.17 6.61
N LEU A 94 0.84 5.69 5.42
CA LEU A 94 -0.15 5.84 4.36
C LEU A 94 -0.64 4.48 3.87
N LEU A 95 0.27 3.50 3.71
CA LEU A 95 -0.09 2.10 3.41
C LEU A 95 -0.92 1.47 4.53
N GLY A 96 -0.57 1.70 5.79
CA GLY A 96 -1.35 1.24 6.94
C GLY A 96 -2.76 1.85 6.98
N VAL A 97 -2.87 3.16 6.77
CA VAL A 97 -4.16 3.87 6.70
C VAL A 97 -4.97 3.39 5.50
N HIS A 98 -4.38 3.22 4.32
CA HIS A 98 -5.06 2.64 3.15
C HIS A 98 -5.53 1.21 3.41
N GLY A 99 -4.74 0.40 4.12
CA GLY A 99 -5.16 -0.95 4.52
C GLY A 99 -6.38 -0.94 5.45
N THR A 100 -6.38 -0.05 6.45
CA THR A 100 -7.56 0.12 7.31
C THR A 100 -8.74 0.74 6.58
N LEU A 101 -8.51 1.68 5.66
CA LEU A 101 -9.55 2.33 4.88
C LEU A 101 -10.20 1.35 3.90
N ARG A 102 -9.43 0.49 3.23
CA ARG A 102 -9.96 -0.56 2.35
C ARG A 102 -10.79 -1.59 3.13
N LYS A 103 -10.34 -1.97 4.32
CA LYS A 103 -11.13 -2.84 5.21
C LYS A 103 -12.41 -2.15 5.68
N LEU A 104 -12.37 -0.83 5.88
CA LEU A 104 -13.54 -0.02 6.22
C LEU A 104 -14.51 0.12 5.05
N GLU A 105 -13.99 0.38 3.85
CA GLU A 105 -14.73 0.45 2.59
C GLU A 105 -15.49 -0.87 2.34
N PHE A 106 -14.85 -2.00 2.64
CA PHE A 106 -15.50 -3.31 2.58
C PHE A 106 -16.66 -3.46 3.59
N LEU A 107 -16.55 -2.90 4.81
CA LEU A 107 -17.66 -2.89 5.77
C LEU A 107 -18.82 -2.01 5.30
N PHE A 108 -18.56 -0.89 4.62
CA PHE A 108 -19.63 -0.07 4.05
C PHE A 108 -20.37 -0.75 2.90
N HIS A 109 -19.69 -1.59 2.12
CA HIS A 109 -20.30 -2.35 1.04
C HIS A 109 -20.95 -3.67 1.51
N LEU A 110 -20.72 -4.10 2.75
CA LEU A 110 -21.24 -5.38 3.26
C LEU A 110 -22.78 -5.43 3.32
N PRO A 111 -23.50 -4.42 3.89
CA PRO A 111 -24.97 -4.44 3.89
C PRO A 111 -25.55 -4.48 2.47
N GLN A 112 -24.94 -3.75 1.53
CA GLN A 112 -25.36 -3.74 0.13
C GLN A 112 -25.18 -5.12 -0.52
N LYS A 113 -24.05 -5.80 -0.26
CA LYS A 113 -23.82 -7.16 -0.73
C LYS A 113 -24.80 -8.16 -0.13
N ILE A 114 -25.17 -8.02 1.14
CA ILE A 114 -26.16 -8.89 1.78
C ILE A 114 -27.54 -8.66 1.15
N ASP A 115 -27.93 -7.41 0.90
CA ASP A 115 -29.20 -7.09 0.23
C ASP A 115 -29.23 -7.62 -1.23
N GLU A 116 -28.10 -7.59 -1.95
CA GLU A 116 -27.96 -8.21 -3.27
C GLU A 116 -28.05 -9.75 -3.21
N CYS A 117 -27.40 -10.37 -2.21
CA CYS A 117 -27.48 -11.82 -2.00
C CYS A 117 -28.91 -12.30 -1.68
N ILE A 118 -29.71 -11.47 -1.00
CA ILE A 118 -31.14 -11.72 -0.76
C ILE A 118 -31.92 -11.70 -2.09
N ALA A 119 -31.59 -10.77 -3.00
CA ALA A 119 -32.23 -10.68 -4.31
C ALA A 119 -31.91 -11.88 -5.23
N GLU A 120 -30.69 -12.40 -5.14
CA GLU A 120 -30.22 -13.53 -5.96
C GLU A 120 -30.55 -14.91 -5.37
N LYS A 121 -31.10 -14.96 -4.15
CA LYS A 121 -31.36 -16.18 -3.35
C LYS A 121 -30.10 -17.01 -3.03
N ASN A 122 -28.91 -16.43 -3.17
CA ASN A 122 -27.66 -17.08 -2.79
C ASN A 122 -27.28 -16.72 -1.36
N PHE A 123 -27.92 -17.39 -0.41
CA PHE A 123 -27.74 -17.12 1.01
C PHE A 123 -26.35 -17.54 1.53
N ALA A 124 -25.70 -18.53 0.91
CA ALA A 124 -24.42 -19.06 1.37
C ALA A 124 -23.27 -18.03 1.29
N GLU A 125 -23.24 -17.23 0.22
CA GLU A 125 -22.20 -16.21 0.01
C GLU A 125 -22.41 -14.98 0.92
N GLY A 126 -23.68 -14.62 1.18
CA GLY A 126 -24.03 -13.59 2.14
C GLY A 126 -23.63 -13.94 3.58
N VAL A 127 -23.84 -15.20 3.98
CA VAL A 127 -23.43 -15.68 5.31
C VAL A 127 -21.91 -15.78 5.44
N ALA A 128 -21.20 -16.29 4.42
CA ALA A 128 -19.75 -16.38 4.44
C ALA A 128 -19.09 -14.99 4.56
N SER A 129 -19.57 -14.02 3.77
CA SER A 129 -19.07 -12.63 3.84
C SER A 129 -19.42 -11.94 5.18
N TYR A 130 -20.52 -12.32 5.82
CA TYR A 130 -20.85 -11.87 7.17
C TYR A 130 -19.95 -12.50 8.24
N VAL A 131 -19.68 -13.80 8.20
CA VAL A 131 -18.82 -14.49 9.17
C VAL A 131 -17.39 -13.95 9.14
N GLU A 132 -16.84 -13.70 7.94
CA GLU A 132 -15.51 -13.09 7.78
C GLU A 132 -15.44 -11.65 8.31
N THR A 133 -16.56 -10.93 8.26
CA THR A 133 -16.64 -9.53 8.70
C THR A 133 -17.10 -9.39 10.15
N ALA A 134 -17.75 -10.38 10.75
CA ALA A 134 -18.22 -10.37 12.13
C ALA A 134 -17.07 -10.12 13.11
N GLU A 135 -15.89 -10.71 12.87
CA GLU A 135 -14.69 -10.46 13.68
C GLU A 135 -14.20 -9.01 13.56
N VAL A 136 -14.33 -8.42 12.37
CA VAL A 136 -13.93 -7.05 12.08
C VAL A 136 -14.93 -6.07 12.69
N VAL A 137 -16.23 -6.34 12.56
CA VAL A 137 -17.33 -5.58 13.15
C VAL A 137 -17.21 -5.55 14.68
N HIS A 138 -16.95 -6.69 15.32
CA HIS A 138 -16.73 -6.74 16.78
C HIS A 138 -15.48 -5.97 17.22
N ARG A 139 -14.42 -5.93 16.40
CA ARG A 139 -13.18 -5.19 16.73
C ARG A 139 -13.34 -3.67 16.63
N TYR A 140 -14.27 -3.16 15.81
CA TYR A 140 -14.50 -1.73 15.59
C TYR A 140 -15.75 -1.16 16.31
N CYS A 141 -16.44 -1.96 17.13
CA CYS A 141 -17.68 -1.57 17.81
C CYS A 141 -17.55 -0.43 18.85
N HIS A 142 -16.33 -0.14 19.32
CA HIS A 142 -16.07 0.82 20.39
C HIS A 142 -16.13 2.30 19.95
N LEU A 143 -16.30 2.55 18.66
CA LEU A 143 -16.33 3.90 18.10
C LEU A 143 -17.78 4.29 17.74
N PRO A 144 -18.31 5.40 18.28
CA PRO A 144 -19.71 5.80 18.09
C PRO A 144 -20.07 6.17 16.63
N SER A 145 -19.09 6.53 15.79
CA SER A 145 -19.32 6.71 14.36
C SER A 145 -19.60 5.39 13.61
N PHE A 146 -19.27 4.25 14.22
CA PHE A 146 -19.44 2.91 13.64
C PHE A 146 -20.63 2.14 14.21
N SER A 147 -21.31 2.67 15.24
CA SER A 147 -22.52 2.04 15.78
C SER A 147 -23.67 2.05 14.78
N ALA A 148 -23.82 3.12 13.98
CA ALA A 148 -24.84 3.19 12.93
C ALA A 148 -24.60 2.13 11.83
N ILE A 149 -23.33 1.93 11.44
CA ILE A 149 -22.95 0.94 10.43
C ILE A 149 -23.12 -0.48 10.98
N HIS A 150 -22.84 -0.67 12.28
CA HIS A 150 -23.09 -1.93 12.97
C HIS A 150 -24.59 -2.26 13.02
N GLU A 151 -25.43 -1.28 13.36
CA GLU A 151 -26.89 -1.39 13.34
C GLU A 151 -27.42 -1.68 11.93
N ASP A 152 -26.85 -1.06 10.89
CA ASP A 152 -27.18 -1.35 9.49
C ASP A 152 -26.78 -2.78 9.08
N CYS A 153 -25.60 -3.26 9.52
CA CYS A 153 -25.15 -4.63 9.28
C CYS A 153 -26.02 -5.65 10.02
N GLU A 154 -26.37 -5.39 11.28
CA GLU A 154 -27.26 -6.22 12.09
C GLU A 154 -28.69 -6.24 11.51
N ALA A 155 -29.17 -5.10 11.01
CA ALA A 155 -30.44 -5.03 10.29
C ALA A 155 -30.43 -5.80 8.96
N ALA A 156 -29.33 -5.77 8.21
CA ALA A 156 -29.17 -6.56 6.99
C ALA A 156 -29.14 -8.07 7.27
N VAL A 157 -28.48 -8.49 8.36
CA VAL A 157 -28.49 -9.88 8.84
C VAL A 157 -29.89 -10.29 9.32
N GLY A 158 -30.60 -9.39 10.02
CA GLY A 158 -31.99 -9.60 10.40
C GLY A 158 -32.91 -9.82 9.19
N ARG A 159 -32.71 -9.05 8.11
CA ARG A 159 -33.41 -9.26 6.82
C ARG A 159 -33.05 -10.59 6.17
N LEU A 160 -31.78 -10.99 6.20
CA LEU A 160 -31.30 -12.27 5.69
C LEU A 160 -31.96 -13.45 6.46
N ASN A 161 -31.99 -13.36 7.78
CA ASN A 161 -32.65 -14.34 8.65
C ASN A 161 -34.15 -14.42 8.40
N GLN A 162 -34.82 -13.28 8.24
CA GLN A 162 -36.25 -13.26 7.91
C GLN A 162 -36.52 -13.88 6.54
N ALA A 163 -35.71 -13.54 5.52
CA ALA A 163 -35.83 -14.13 4.18
C ALA A 163 -35.61 -15.65 4.21
N LEU A 164 -34.63 -16.14 4.97
CA LEU A 164 -34.40 -17.58 5.17
C LEU A 164 -35.56 -18.27 5.90
N LYS A 165 -36.14 -17.63 6.93
CA LYS A 165 -37.33 -18.12 7.64
C LYS A 165 -38.57 -18.15 6.73
N GLU A 166 -38.73 -17.17 5.85
CA GLU A 166 -39.79 -17.16 4.84
C GLU A 166 -39.59 -18.24 3.77
N GLN A 167 -38.35 -18.51 3.33
CA GLN A 167 -38.05 -19.64 2.44
C GLN A 167 -38.27 -21.00 3.12
N LEU A 168 -38.05 -21.09 4.44
CA LEU A 168 -38.37 -22.26 5.26
C LEU A 168 -39.89 -22.46 5.42
N ALA A 169 -40.65 -21.38 5.49
CA ALA A 169 -42.12 -21.41 5.57
C ALA A 169 -42.78 -21.74 4.22
N LEU A 170 -42.11 -21.45 3.10
CA LEU A 170 -42.58 -21.82 1.77
C LEU A 170 -42.43 -23.34 1.54
N LYS A 171 -43.58 -23.97 1.31
CA LYS A 171 -43.90 -25.40 1.32
C LYS A 171 -43.16 -26.32 0.32
N GLU A 172 -42.13 -25.84 -0.38
CA GLU A 172 -41.54 -26.50 -1.56
C GLU A 172 -40.01 -26.64 -1.56
N VAL A 173 -39.36 -26.67 -0.40
CA VAL A 173 -37.91 -26.85 -0.35
C VAL A 173 -37.54 -28.33 -0.10
N SER A 174 -36.73 -28.87 -1.01
CA SER A 174 -36.14 -30.21 -0.93
C SER A 174 -35.38 -30.38 0.40
N ALA A 175 -35.46 -31.57 1.02
CA ALA A 175 -34.88 -31.84 2.35
C ALA A 175 -33.38 -31.47 2.47
N ARG A 176 -32.64 -31.43 1.35
CA ARG A 176 -31.22 -31.01 1.29
C ARG A 176 -31.02 -29.51 1.40
N HIS A 177 -31.87 -28.72 0.74
CA HIS A 177 -31.83 -27.26 0.84
C HIS A 177 -32.34 -26.78 2.21
N LEU A 178 -33.23 -27.55 2.84
CA LEU A 178 -33.63 -27.30 4.23
C LEU A 178 -32.47 -27.50 5.22
N THR A 179 -31.65 -28.56 5.05
CA THR A 179 -30.46 -28.75 5.88
C THR A 179 -29.39 -27.69 5.60
N GLU A 180 -29.18 -27.30 4.35
CA GLU A 180 -28.26 -26.23 3.98
C GLU A 180 -28.69 -24.87 4.56
N CYS A 181 -29.98 -24.52 4.49
CA CYS A 181 -30.51 -23.30 5.11
C CYS A 181 -30.37 -23.32 6.65
N VAL A 182 -30.60 -24.47 7.29
CA VAL A 182 -30.41 -24.64 8.73
C VAL A 182 -28.93 -24.53 9.12
N ASP A 183 -28.03 -25.10 8.33
CA ASP A 183 -26.58 -24.98 8.55
C ASP A 183 -26.10 -23.53 8.39
N LEU A 184 -26.64 -22.79 7.41
CA LEU A 184 -26.35 -21.37 7.22
C LEU A 184 -26.92 -20.49 8.35
N LEU A 185 -28.11 -20.82 8.86
CA LEU A 185 -28.71 -20.13 10.02
C LEU A 185 -27.93 -20.39 11.32
N LEU A 186 -27.37 -21.59 11.48
CA LEU A 186 -26.47 -21.90 12.60
C LEU A 186 -25.15 -21.13 12.51
N GLN A 187 -24.63 -20.90 11.30
CA GLN A 187 -23.42 -20.09 11.08
C GLN A 187 -23.65 -18.59 11.33
N LEU A 188 -24.88 -18.10 11.17
CA LEU A 188 -25.28 -16.72 11.45
C LEU A 188 -25.48 -16.41 12.94
N GLY A 189 -25.41 -17.41 13.82
CA GLY A 189 -25.45 -17.21 15.26
C GLY A 189 -26.85 -17.00 15.86
N GLU A 190 -27.91 -17.49 15.22
CA GLU A 190 -29.21 -17.59 15.90
C GLU A 190 -29.19 -18.72 16.95
N PRO A 191 -29.88 -18.55 18.11
CA PRO A 191 -29.96 -19.59 19.12
C PRO A 191 -30.69 -20.80 18.55
N ALA A 192 -29.96 -21.92 18.46
CA ALA A 192 -30.41 -23.19 17.91
C ALA A 192 -31.74 -23.70 18.51
N GLU A 193 -32.12 -23.24 19.69
CA GLU A 193 -33.37 -23.61 20.37
C GLU A 193 -34.62 -23.16 19.59
N GLY A 194 -34.65 -21.94 19.02
CA GLY A 194 -35.80 -21.45 18.26
C GLY A 194 -35.92 -22.06 16.86
N LEU A 195 -34.77 -22.31 16.23
CA LEU A 195 -34.71 -22.93 14.90
C LEU A 195 -35.15 -24.41 14.94
N CYS A 196 -34.85 -25.12 16.03
CA CYS A 196 -35.32 -26.48 16.25
C CYS A 196 -36.85 -26.55 16.39
N ASP A 197 -37.46 -25.62 17.11
CA ASP A 197 -38.92 -25.58 17.27
C ASP A 197 -39.64 -25.27 15.95
N ASP A 198 -39.12 -24.33 15.17
CA ASP A 198 -39.66 -23.99 13.84
C ASP A 198 -39.45 -25.13 12.82
N PHE A 199 -38.30 -25.81 12.87
CA PHE A 199 -38.04 -27.00 12.05
C PHE A 199 -38.94 -28.17 12.44
N LEU A 200 -39.15 -28.42 13.74
CA LEU A 200 -40.05 -29.47 14.22
C LEU A 200 -41.50 -29.17 13.86
N ALA A 201 -41.94 -27.91 13.93
CA ALA A 201 -43.26 -27.48 13.47
C ALA A 201 -43.43 -27.67 11.95
N HIS A 202 -42.40 -27.33 11.15
CA HIS A 202 -42.40 -27.55 9.70
C HIS A 202 -42.38 -29.05 9.34
N ALA A 203 -41.54 -29.84 9.99
CA ALA A 203 -41.48 -31.29 9.79
C ALA A 203 -42.81 -31.94 10.17
N ARG A 204 -43.43 -31.52 11.28
CA ARG A 204 -44.75 -32.01 11.71
C ARG A 204 -45.84 -31.66 10.70
N THR A 205 -45.91 -30.42 10.23
CA THR A 205 -46.92 -30.01 9.23
C THR A 205 -46.69 -30.66 7.87
N LYS A 206 -45.44 -30.89 7.45
CA LYS A 206 -45.12 -31.68 6.25
C LYS A 206 -45.59 -33.12 6.41
N LEU A 207 -45.28 -33.76 7.54
CA LEU A 207 -45.72 -35.12 7.83
C LEU A 207 -47.25 -35.23 7.86
N GLU A 208 -47.93 -34.23 8.40
CA GLU A 208 -49.39 -34.18 8.48
C GLU A 208 -50.03 -33.95 7.09
N ASN A 209 -49.38 -33.18 6.22
CA ASN A 209 -49.79 -33.05 4.82
C ASN A 209 -49.55 -34.36 4.04
N ASP A 210 -48.40 -35.00 4.20
CA ASP A 210 -48.08 -36.28 3.57
C ASP A 210 -49.04 -37.38 4.05
N LEU A 211 -49.36 -37.41 5.34
CA LEU A 211 -50.40 -38.27 5.89
C LEU A 211 -51.78 -37.94 5.30
N SER A 212 -52.15 -36.66 5.18
CA SER A 212 -53.42 -36.26 4.56
C SER A 212 -53.52 -36.62 3.06
N ASN A 213 -52.38 -36.62 2.36
CA ASN A 213 -52.29 -37.02 0.96
C ASN A 213 -52.37 -38.54 0.83
N LEU A 214 -51.71 -39.28 1.72
CA LEU A 214 -51.81 -40.73 1.79
C LEU A 214 -53.19 -41.20 2.24
N THR A 215 -53.89 -40.50 3.14
CA THR A 215 -55.26 -40.84 3.51
C THR A 215 -56.22 -40.58 2.35
N LYS A 216 -56.06 -39.48 1.61
CA LYS A 216 -56.84 -39.24 0.38
C LYS A 216 -56.56 -40.31 -0.69
N LEU A 217 -55.31 -40.73 -0.84
CA LEU A 217 -54.95 -41.83 -1.74
C LEU A 217 -55.51 -43.19 -1.27
N ALA A 218 -55.52 -43.45 0.05
CA ALA A 218 -56.12 -44.64 0.64
C ALA A 218 -57.65 -44.65 0.51
N GLU A 219 -58.31 -43.51 0.63
CA GLU A 219 -59.75 -43.34 0.37
C GLU A 219 -60.09 -43.57 -1.11
N THR A 220 -59.21 -43.16 -2.04
CA THR A 220 -59.36 -43.49 -3.47
C THR A 220 -59.04 -44.96 -3.78
N ALA A 221 -58.16 -45.60 -3.00
CA ALA A 221 -57.82 -47.03 -3.16
C ALA A 221 -58.86 -47.96 -2.52
N GLY A 222 -59.57 -47.52 -1.48
CA GLY A 222 -60.67 -48.26 -0.85
C GLY A 222 -61.94 -48.39 -1.70
N GLY A 223 -62.00 -47.70 -2.85
CA GLY A 223 -63.13 -47.74 -3.79
C GLY A 223 -63.03 -48.78 -4.92
N LEU A 224 -62.00 -49.62 -4.95
CA LEU A 224 -61.77 -50.60 -6.03
C LEU A 224 -61.62 -52.05 -5.53
N GLY A 225 -62.40 -52.42 -4.51
CA GLY A 225 -62.43 -53.77 -3.94
C GLY A 225 -63.81 -54.44 -4.02
N SER A 226 -64.33 -54.70 -5.22
CA SER A 226 -65.31 -55.79 -5.47
C SER A 226 -65.52 -56.02 -6.97
N GLU A 227 -64.83 -57.00 -7.55
CA GLU A 227 -65.39 -58.13 -8.31
C GLU A 227 -64.24 -58.98 -8.89
N GLU A 228 -64.34 -60.28 -8.65
CA GLU A 228 -63.36 -61.35 -8.86
C GLU A 228 -63.32 -61.88 -10.31
N GLU A 229 -62.16 -62.45 -10.69
CA GLU A 229 -61.90 -63.64 -11.55
C GLU A 229 -62.53 -63.73 -12.98
N GLU A 230 -61.93 -64.32 -14.03
CA GLU A 230 -60.78 -65.20 -14.25
C GLU A 230 -60.51 -65.30 -15.78
N GLY A 231 -59.26 -65.60 -16.18
CA GLY A 231 -58.85 -66.33 -17.41
C GLY A 231 -58.83 -65.59 -18.76
N THR A 232 -57.93 -65.81 -19.75
CA THR A 232 -56.85 -66.78 -19.98
C THR A 232 -56.10 -66.35 -21.27
N GLU A 233 -54.78 -66.65 -21.36
CA GLU A 233 -53.91 -66.73 -22.57
C GLU A 233 -53.58 -65.42 -23.35
N GLN A 234 -52.39 -65.16 -23.91
CA GLN A 234 -51.20 -65.95 -24.27
C GLN A 234 -50.04 -64.99 -24.68
N GLY A 235 -48.78 -65.36 -24.37
CA GLY A 235 -47.52 -64.99 -25.07
C GLY A 235 -47.07 -63.52 -25.05
N ALA A 236 -45.80 -63.11 -24.91
CA ALA A 236 -44.47 -63.73 -24.93
C ALA A 236 -43.55 -62.83 -24.07
N SER A 237 -42.72 -63.33 -23.16
CA SER A 237 -41.33 -63.78 -23.37
C SER A 237 -40.48 -62.90 -24.28
N GLU A 238 -39.68 -62.03 -23.68
CA GLU A 238 -38.24 -61.79 -23.90
C GLU A 238 -37.82 -60.69 -22.89
N GLU A 239 -37.01 -60.99 -21.85
CA GLU A 239 -35.53 -60.99 -21.89
C GLU A 239 -34.98 -59.67 -22.47
N THR A 240 -34.09 -58.89 -21.86
CA THR A 240 -33.06 -59.18 -20.86
C THR A 240 -32.47 -57.88 -20.32
N SER A 241 -32.00 -57.99 -19.07
CA SER A 241 -30.89 -57.29 -18.45
C SER A 241 -29.62 -57.16 -19.31
N LYS A 242 -28.95 -56.00 -19.22
CA LYS A 242 -27.49 -55.79 -19.29
C LYS A 242 -27.21 -54.45 -18.58
N ALA A 243 -26.53 -54.32 -17.44
CA ALA A 243 -25.26 -54.85 -16.94
C ALA A 243 -24.02 -54.38 -17.74
N GLU A 244 -23.05 -53.88 -16.95
CA GLU A 244 -21.60 -53.75 -17.18
C GLU A 244 -20.99 -52.38 -17.56
N GLU A 245 -20.39 -51.78 -16.52
CA GLU A 245 -19.01 -51.28 -16.41
C GLU A 245 -18.09 -51.29 -17.64
N THR A 246 -17.38 -50.18 -17.86
CA THR A 246 -15.90 -50.07 -17.98
C THR A 246 -15.53 -48.58 -17.92
N LYS A 247 -14.84 -48.06 -16.88
CA LYS A 247 -13.40 -48.10 -16.55
C LYS A 247 -12.51 -47.14 -17.39
N GLU A 248 -11.79 -46.30 -16.63
CA GLU A 248 -10.44 -45.72 -16.88
C GLU A 248 -10.21 -44.55 -17.86
N GLY A 249 -9.43 -43.57 -17.37
CA GLY A 249 -8.84 -42.44 -18.11
C GLY A 249 -8.70 -41.19 -17.23
N LEU A 250 -7.88 -41.20 -16.16
CA LEU A 250 -6.49 -40.69 -16.15
C LEU A 250 -6.31 -39.32 -16.83
N GLY A 251 -6.09 -38.28 -16.01
CA GLY A 251 -5.74 -36.92 -16.43
C GLY A 251 -5.41 -36.02 -15.23
N ARG A 252 -4.40 -36.41 -14.45
CA ARG A 252 -3.62 -35.54 -13.56
C ARG A 252 -2.59 -34.80 -14.43
N GLU A 253 -2.29 -33.54 -14.08
CA GLU A 253 -1.19 -32.64 -14.52
C GLU A 253 -1.78 -31.27 -14.97
N GLU A 254 -1.38 -30.08 -14.50
CA GLU A 254 -0.27 -29.64 -13.65
C GLU A 254 -0.62 -28.37 -12.86
N ILE A 255 -0.03 -28.28 -11.67
CA ILE A 255 0.17 -27.05 -10.92
C ILE A 255 1.39 -26.36 -11.53
N GLY A 256 1.17 -25.26 -12.25
CA GLY A 256 2.23 -24.39 -12.74
C GLY A 256 2.59 -23.33 -11.69
N ASP A 257 3.56 -23.67 -10.85
CA ASP A 257 4.27 -22.78 -9.94
C ASP A 257 5.57 -22.35 -10.64
N ASP A 258 5.67 -21.12 -11.17
CA ASP A 258 6.96 -20.41 -11.35
C ASP A 258 6.82 -18.99 -11.93
N SER A 259 6.96 -17.97 -11.07
CA SER A 259 7.68 -16.74 -11.42
C SER A 259 7.95 -15.88 -10.18
N ILE A 260 8.85 -16.38 -9.34
CA ILE A 260 9.75 -15.53 -8.56
C ILE A 260 11.04 -15.40 -9.38
N ARG A 261 11.26 -14.26 -10.04
CA ARG A 261 12.61 -13.73 -10.25
C ARG A 261 12.64 -12.27 -10.71
N MET A 262 13.28 -11.47 -9.84
CA MET A 262 14.30 -10.47 -10.17
C MET A 262 13.89 -9.20 -10.94
N GLY A 263 14.06 -8.08 -10.24
CA GLY A 263 14.14 -6.75 -10.82
C GLY A 263 14.69 -5.73 -9.83
N GLN A 264 15.90 -5.97 -9.29
CA GLN A 264 16.77 -4.90 -8.81
C GLN A 264 17.49 -4.31 -10.03
N ILE A 265 17.25 -3.03 -10.34
CA ILE A 265 18.26 -1.95 -10.58
C ILE A 265 17.56 -0.63 -10.25
#